data_AF-A0A8I2G1H1-F1
#
_entry.id   AF-A0A8I2G1H1-F1
#
_cell.length_a   1.000
_cell.length_b   1.000
_cell.length_c   1.000
_cell.angle_alpha   90.00
_cell.angle_beta   90.00
_cell.angle_gamma   90.00
#
_symmetry.space_group_name_H-M   'P 1'
#
loop_
_entity.id
_entity.type
_entity.pdbx_description
1 polymer ?
#
loop_
_entity_poly.entity_id
_entity_poly.type
_entity_poly.pdbx_seq_one_letter_code
_entity_poly.pdbx_strand_id
1 'polypeptide(L)'
;MIYAVYQHQHQLEGREAWRFTSKAKTMRHYGGGWDYFVSSPVVAGELVIFGSGDNHIYALDREKGSLVWKYDTGAAVRSTPALD
;
A
#
# COMPACT_ATOMS: atom_id res chain seq x y z
N MET A 1 1.94 -6.62 -6.51
CA MET A 1 1.87 -7.13 -5.11
C MET A 1 2.61 -6.12 -4.26
N ILE A 2 1.94 -5.42 -3.33
CA ILE A 2 2.58 -4.41 -2.48
C ILE A 2 3.00 -5.09 -1.18
N TYR A 3 4.30 -5.05 -0.86
CA TYR A 3 4.82 -5.45 0.43
C TYR A 3 4.78 -4.23 1.35
N ALA A 4 3.74 -4.09 2.16
CA ALA A 4 3.73 -3.14 3.27
C ALA A 4 4.27 -3.86 4.50
N VAL A 5 5.58 -3.71 4.78
CA VAL A 5 6.16 -4.18 6.04
C VAL A 5 6.06 -3.04 7.04
N TYR A 6 5.09 -3.12 7.95
CA TYR A 6 4.97 -2.18 9.06
C TYR A 6 5.88 -2.63 10.21
N GLN A 7 6.92 -1.85 10.55
CA GLN A 7 7.75 -2.11 11.72
C GLN A 7 7.15 -1.41 12.96
N HIS A 8 6.48 -2.19 13.81
CA HIS A 8 6.18 -1.79 15.18
C HIS A 8 7.36 -2.18 16.09
N GLN A 9 7.70 -1.32 17.07
CA GLN A 9 8.85 -1.46 18.00
C GLN A 9 8.85 -2.73 18.90
N HIS A 10 8.04 -3.73 18.62
CA HIS A 10 8.04 -5.05 19.28
C HIS A 10 8.28 -6.24 18.32
N GLN A 11 8.66 -6.00 17.07
CA GLN A 11 9.00 -7.07 16.12
C GLN A 11 10.42 -6.94 15.57
N LEU A 12 11.42 -7.13 16.45
CA LEU A 12 12.83 -7.26 16.05
C LEU A 12 13.13 -8.56 15.28
N GLU A 13 12.14 -9.44 15.09
CA GLU A 13 12.27 -10.75 14.45
C GLU A 13 11.88 -10.78 12.96
N GLY A 14 11.45 -9.66 12.37
CA GLY A 14 11.12 -9.57 10.94
C GLY A 14 9.94 -10.44 10.48
N ARG A 15 9.07 -10.87 11.41
CA ARG A 15 7.88 -11.65 11.08
C ARG A 15 6.79 -10.77 10.44
N GLU A 16 6.09 -11.31 9.45
CA GLU A 16 4.94 -10.63 8.83
C GLU A 16 3.77 -10.52 9.82
N ALA A 17 3.28 -9.31 10.09
CA ALA A 17 2.14 -9.09 10.99
C ALA A 17 0.79 -9.33 10.30
N TRP A 18 0.64 -8.85 9.06
CA TRP A 18 -0.53 -9.05 8.21
C TRP A 18 -0.15 -8.83 6.75
N ARG A 19 -1.03 -9.25 5.84
CA ARG A 19 -0.88 -9.07 4.40
C ARG A 19 -2.15 -8.55 3.77
N PHE A 20 -2.00 -7.54 2.92
CA PHE A 20 -3.07 -7.01 2.09
C PHE A 20 -2.67 -7.09 0.61
N THR A 21 -3.61 -7.47 -0.25
CA THR A 21 -3.40 -7.54 -1.71
C THR A 21 -4.42 -6.65 -2.40
N SER A 22 -3.96 -5.57 -3.03
CA SER A 22 -4.80 -4.74 -3.90
C SER A 22 -5.18 -5.48 -5.19
N LYS A 23 -6.13 -4.93 -5.95
CA LYS A 23 -6.55 -5.51 -7.23
C LYS A 23 -5.58 -5.20 -8.36
N ALA A 24 -4.42 -4.59 -8.07
CA ALA A 24 -3.30 -4.45 -8.99
C ALA A 24 -2.69 -5.83 -9.31
N LYS A 25 -3.44 -6.68 -10.02
CA LYS A 25 -2.91 -7.75 -10.85
C LYS A 25 -2.15 -7.06 -11.96
N THR A 26 -0.83 -6.96 -11.80
CA THR A 26 0.16 -6.70 -12.87
C THR A 26 -0.46 -5.92 -14.02
N MET A 27 -0.46 -4.57 -13.92
CA MET A 27 -0.87 -3.76 -15.07
C MET A 27 0.08 -4.09 -16.22
N ARG A 28 -0.38 -4.95 -17.14
CA ARG A 28 0.29 -5.30 -18.41
C ARG A 28 0.32 -4.13 -19.39
N HIS A 29 0.29 -2.89 -18.92
CA HIS A 29 0.04 -1.70 -19.74
C HIS A 29 1.17 -0.69 -19.60
N TYR A 30 2.42 -1.10 -19.84
CA TYR A 30 3.50 -0.22 -20.32
C TYR A 30 4.61 -1.09 -20.94
N GLY A 31 4.33 -1.76 -22.07
CA GLY A 31 5.29 -2.19 -23.12
C GLY A 31 6.63 -2.89 -22.79
N GLY A 32 6.96 -3.15 -21.54
CA GLY A 32 8.30 -3.57 -21.14
C GLY A 32 8.35 -3.85 -19.64
N GLY A 33 7.91 -5.05 -19.26
CA GLY A 33 8.37 -5.90 -18.15
C GLY A 33 8.59 -5.35 -16.72
N TRP A 34 8.53 -4.04 -16.47
CA TRP A 34 8.97 -3.42 -15.22
C TRP A 34 7.77 -2.87 -14.47
N ASP A 35 7.44 -3.53 -13.37
CA ASP A 35 6.33 -3.18 -12.49
C ASP A 35 6.80 -2.15 -11.46
N TYR A 36 6.74 -0.86 -11.83
CA TYR A 36 7.09 0.25 -10.94
C TYR A 36 5.97 0.50 -9.92
N PHE A 37 5.92 -0.32 -8.86
CA PHE A 37 5.08 -0.07 -7.69
C PHE A 37 5.89 0.72 -6.64
N VAL A 38 5.75 2.05 -6.61
CA VAL A 38 6.69 2.93 -5.88
C VAL A 38 6.06 3.84 -4.82
N SER A 39 4.88 3.53 -4.27
CA SER A 39 4.45 4.24 -3.06
C SER A 39 4.99 3.53 -1.82
N SER A 40 5.72 4.25 -0.97
CA SER A 40 5.93 3.81 0.41
C SER A 40 4.64 4.04 1.21
N PRO A 41 4.20 3.09 2.05
CA PRO A 41 3.08 3.34 2.94
C PRO A 41 3.44 4.39 3.99
N VAL A 42 2.47 5.20 4.37
CA VAL A 42 2.55 6.15 5.49
C VAL A 42 1.66 5.66 6.63
N VAL A 43 2.11 5.88 7.86
CA VAL A 43 1.34 5.54 9.06
C VAL A 43 0.79 6.82 9.67
N ALA A 44 -0.53 6.91 9.77
CA ALA A 44 -1.25 8.06 10.32
C ALA A 44 -2.22 7.56 11.40
N GLY A 45 -1.78 7.63 12.66
CA GLY A 45 -2.52 7.07 13.80
C GLY A 45 -2.76 5.56 13.64
N GLU A 46 -4.03 5.17 13.56
CA GLU A 46 -4.46 3.76 13.40
C GLU A 46 -4.55 3.31 11.94
N LEU A 47 -4.08 4.14 11.00
CA LEU A 47 -4.15 3.85 9.58
C LEU A 47 -2.78 3.66 8.95
N VAL A 48 -2.69 2.69 8.04
CA VAL A 48 -1.63 2.57 7.05
C VAL A 48 -2.19 2.98 5.69
N ILE A 49 -1.64 4.04 5.11
CA ILE A 49 -2.12 4.68 3.88
C ILE A 49 -1.10 4.48 2.76
N PHE A 50 -1.54 4.03 1.58
CA PHE A 50 -0.66 3.87 0.41
C PHE A 50 -1.42 4.01 -0.91
N GLY A 51 -0.68 4.36 -1.97
CA GLY A 51 -1.17 4.39 -3.34
C GLY A 51 -1.02 3.04 -4.03
N SER A 52 -1.79 2.80 -5.07
CA SER A 52 -1.74 1.56 -5.83
C SER A 52 -1.89 1.81 -7.33
N GLY A 53 -1.31 0.89 -8.11
CA GLY A 53 -1.40 0.91 -9.57
C GLY A 53 -2.80 0.65 -10.11
N ASP A 54 -3.72 0.15 -9.30
CA ASP A 54 -5.13 -0.06 -9.68
C ASP A 54 -6.00 1.19 -9.52
N ASN A 55 -5.39 2.37 -9.58
CA ASN A 55 -6.03 3.69 -9.48
C ASN A 55 -6.61 4.05 -8.12
N HIS A 56 -6.21 3.36 -7.04
CA HIS A 56 -6.74 3.61 -5.71
C HIS A 56 -5.69 4.10 -4.71
N ILE A 57 -6.14 4.91 -3.75
CA ILE A 57 -5.51 5.08 -2.44
C ILE A 57 -6.23 4.15 -1.46
N TYR A 58 -5.47 3.45 -0.63
CA TYR A 58 -5.97 2.57 0.41
C TYR A 58 -5.63 3.12 1.78
N ALA A 59 -6.54 2.95 2.74
CA ALA A 59 -6.22 2.99 4.16
C ALA A 59 -6.64 1.69 4.84
N LEU A 60 -5.69 1.10 5.54
CA LEU A 60 -5.87 -0.13 6.29
C LEU A 60 -5.78 0.16 7.78
N ASP A 61 -6.51 -0.62 8.56
CA ASP A 61 -6.35 -0.71 10.00
C ASP A 61 -4.91 -1.20 10.28
N ARG A 62 -4.18 -0.44 11.07
CA ARG A 62 -2.75 -0.68 11.34
C ARG A 62 -2.49 -1.99 12.06
N GLU A 63 -3.40 -2.42 12.94
CA GLU A 63 -3.23 -3.65 13.73
C GLU A 63 -3.69 -4.89 12.96
N LYS A 64 -4.82 -4.77 12.25
CA LYS A 64 -5.51 -5.90 11.60
C LYS A 64 -5.15 -6.06 10.12
N GLY A 65 -4.65 -5.01 9.47
CA GLY A 65 -4.45 -4.97 8.02
C GLY A 65 -5.75 -4.98 7.21
N SER A 66 -6.91 -4.82 7.86
CA SER A 66 -8.22 -4.80 7.20
C SER A 66 -8.48 -3.46 6.53
N LEU A 67 -9.13 -3.49 5.37
CA LEU A 67 -9.52 -2.27 4.65
C LEU A 67 -10.47 -1.41 5.50
N VAL A 68 -10.07 -0.17 5.78
CA VAL A 68 -10.93 0.84 6.42
C VAL A 68 -11.64 1.65 5.34
N TRP A 69 -10.88 2.19 4.38
CA TRP A 69 -11.44 2.89 3.23
C TRP A 69 -10.52 2.79 2.01
N LYS A 70 -11.09 3.09 0.84
CA LYS A 70 -10.34 3.30 -0.39
C LYS A 70 -10.93 4.48 -1.18
N TYR A 71 -10.08 5.16 -1.93
CA TYR A 71 -10.46 6.27 -2.78
C TYR A 71 -10.01 6.01 -4.22
N ASP A 72 -10.91 6.16 -5.19
CA ASP A 72 -10.59 6.06 -6.61
C ASP A 72 -10.06 7.41 -7.12
N THR A 73 -8.83 7.38 -7.62
CA THR A 73 -8.12 8.55 -8.14
C THR A 73 -8.21 8.68 -9.66
N GLY A 74 -8.83 7.71 -10.35
CA GLY A 74 -8.96 7.68 -11.81
C GLY A 74 -7.70 7.30 -12.57
N ALA A 75 -6.52 7.29 -11.92
CA ALA A 75 -5.25 6.90 -12.51
C ALA A 75 -4.28 6.33 -11.45
N ALA A 76 -3.24 5.62 -11.88
CA ALA A 76 -2.32 4.96 -10.96
C ALA A 76 -1.64 5.95 -10.00
N VAL A 77 -1.65 5.63 -8.70
CA VAL A 77 -0.96 6.43 -7.68
C VAL A 77 0.40 5.82 -7.40
N ARG A 78 1.45 6.49 -7.87
CA ARG A 78 2.85 6.06 -7.68
C ARG A 78 3.61 6.90 -6.65
N SER A 79 3.03 8.00 -6.18
CA SER A 79 3.62 8.88 -5.18
C SER A 79 3.46 8.31 -3.77
N THR A 80 4.46 8.54 -2.93
CA THR A 80 4.33 8.34 -1.48
C THR A 80 3.38 9.40 -0.90
N PRO A 81 2.38 9.03 -0.08
CA PRO A 81 1.51 9.99 0.59
C PRO A 81 2.32 10.97 1.46
N ALA A 82 1.83 12.20 1.61
CA ALA A 82 2.34 13.17 2.59
C ALA A 82 1.23 13.50 3.59
N LEU A 83 1.63 13.68 4.86
CA LEU A 83 0.76 14.19 5.92
C LEU A 83 1.12 15.67 6.14
N ASP A 84 0.11 16.48 6.45
CA ASP A 84 0.26 17.83 7.00
C ASP A 84 0.09 17.78 8.52
#